data_AF-A0A2T7USX3-F1
#
_entry.id   AF-A0A2T7USX3-F1
#
_cell.length_a   1.000
_cell.length_b   1.000
_cell.length_c   1.000
_cell.angle_alpha   90.00
_cell.angle_beta   90.00
_cell.angle_gamma   90.00
#
_symmetry.space_group_name_H-M   'P 1'
#
loop_
_entity.id
_entity.type
_entity.pdbx_description
1 polymer ?
#
loop_
_entity_poly.entity_id
_entity_poly.type
_entity_poly.pdbx_seq_one_letter_code
_entity_poly.pdbx_strand_id
1 'polypeptide(L)'
;MAAEAILLPDGHRLQVQRFEVTVAEWNRCHAEGACGLALQAPAALDPATTPATGINYLDAQDYLAWFNRRSGGGYRLPSSTEWQAMAKSVLPEAPDPIFTDPNLRWASAYLLETNAPRRLRAQGAFSTTAEGIADLDGSVWEWTSDCVQGPDVAPDRCAAFYVGGEHLAPLSYLVRDPARGGCATGTPPAHLGLRLVRDL
;
A
#
# COMPACT_ATOMS: atom_id res chain seq x y z
N MET A 1 6.18 -3.85 14.73
CA MET A 1 5.49 -2.54 14.82
C MET A 1 6.53 -1.43 14.76
N ALA A 2 6.12 -0.24 14.30
CA ALA A 2 6.91 0.99 14.36
C ALA A 2 7.29 1.31 15.81
N ALA A 3 8.35 2.11 15.99
CA ALA A 3 8.87 2.43 17.31
C ALA A 3 7.90 3.34 18.08
N GLU A 4 7.26 4.26 17.37
CA GLU A 4 6.30 5.22 17.92
C GLU A 4 4.96 5.12 17.20
N ALA A 5 3.90 5.55 17.89
CA ALA A 5 2.58 5.70 17.29
C ALA A 5 2.47 7.05 16.59
N ILE A 6 1.78 7.09 15.46
CA ILE A 6 1.50 8.34 14.75
C ILE A 6 0.38 9.08 15.47
N LEU A 7 0.52 10.39 15.62
CA LEU A 7 -0.57 11.29 16.00
C LEU A 7 -1.20 11.89 14.74
N LEU A 8 -2.44 11.53 14.47
CA LEU A 8 -3.19 12.06 13.33
C LEU A 8 -3.74 13.47 13.63
N PRO A 9 -4.03 14.28 12.60
CA PRO A 9 -4.54 15.65 12.78
C PRO A 9 -5.86 15.76 13.55
N ASP A 10 -6.66 14.69 13.56
CA ASP A 10 -7.92 14.57 14.29
C ASP A 10 -7.72 14.17 15.77
N GLY A 11 -6.47 13.95 16.20
CA GLY A 11 -6.11 13.58 17.56
C GLY A 11 -6.04 12.08 17.82
N HIS A 12 -6.39 11.23 16.85
CA HIS A 12 -6.28 9.78 16.99
C HIS A 12 -4.82 9.32 16.95
N ARG A 13 -4.53 8.24 17.67
CA ARG A 13 -3.21 7.62 17.70
C ARG A 13 -3.24 6.27 16.99
N LEU A 14 -2.31 6.11 16.06
CA LEU A 14 -2.26 4.94 15.20
C LEU A 14 -0.97 4.16 15.44
N GLN A 15 -1.09 2.89 15.80
CA GLN A 15 0.02 1.95 15.80
C GLN A 15 0.17 1.36 14.40
N VAL A 16 1.37 1.45 13.83
CA VAL A 16 1.63 1.04 12.44
C VAL A 16 2.64 -0.11 12.41
N GLN A 17 2.47 -1.08 11.51
CA GLN A 17 3.52 -2.06 11.24
C GLN A 17 4.77 -1.36 10.68
N ARG A 18 5.96 -1.79 11.12
CA ARG A 18 7.23 -1.14 10.73
C ARG A 18 7.55 -1.34 9.24
N PHE A 19 7.23 -2.52 8.72
CA PHE A 19 7.43 -2.95 7.34
C PHE A 19 6.09 -3.48 6.80
N GLU A 20 6.00 -3.65 5.49
CA GLU A 20 4.93 -4.40 4.85
C GLU A 20 4.91 -5.85 5.33
N VAL A 21 3.76 -6.51 5.18
CA VAL A 21 3.63 -7.95 5.42
C VAL A 21 4.62 -8.71 4.52
N THR A 22 5.39 -9.64 5.06
CA THR A 22 6.38 -10.39 4.27
C THR A 22 5.82 -11.67 3.67
N VAL A 23 6.50 -12.23 2.66
CA VAL A 23 6.14 -13.50 2.02
C VAL A 23 6.06 -14.63 3.06
N ALA A 24 6.99 -14.70 4.01
CA ALA A 24 6.94 -15.70 5.07
C ALA A 24 5.74 -15.50 6.00
N GLU A 25 5.38 -14.25 6.31
CA GLU A 25 4.22 -13.97 7.16
C GLU A 25 2.92 -14.35 6.47
N TRP A 26 2.77 -13.97 5.20
CA TRP A 26 1.65 -14.37 4.34
C TRP A 26 1.52 -15.88 4.25
N ASN A 27 2.63 -16.59 4.02
CA ASN A 27 2.59 -18.04 3.84
C ASN A 27 2.19 -18.81 5.10
N ARG A 28 2.23 -18.20 6.30
CA ARG A 28 1.58 -18.77 7.50
C ARG A 28 0.06 -18.76 7.38
N CYS A 29 -0.53 -17.69 6.84
CA CYS A 29 -1.95 -17.63 6.53
C CYS A 29 -2.34 -18.67 5.49
N HIS A 30 -1.51 -18.85 4.46
CA HIS A 30 -1.73 -19.88 3.44
C HIS A 30 -1.63 -21.31 4.00
N ALA A 31 -0.61 -21.61 4.81
CA ALA A 31 -0.39 -22.94 5.38
C ALA A 31 -1.56 -23.46 6.23
N GLU A 32 -2.40 -22.55 6.72
CA GLU A 32 -3.58 -22.88 7.51
C GLU A 32 -4.90 -22.75 6.73
N GLY A 33 -4.81 -22.57 5.41
CA GLY A 33 -5.97 -22.55 4.51
C GLY A 33 -6.80 -21.26 4.55
N ALA A 34 -6.32 -20.20 5.20
CA ALA A 34 -7.05 -18.92 5.25
C ALA A 34 -6.74 -18.00 4.06
N CYS A 35 -5.51 -18.05 3.53
CA CYS A 35 -5.12 -17.30 2.33
C CYS A 35 -4.99 -18.26 1.14
N GLY A 36 -5.64 -17.94 0.02
CA GLY A 36 -5.71 -18.83 -1.16
C GLY A 36 -4.41 -18.98 -1.94
N LEU A 37 -3.43 -18.09 -1.73
CA LEU A 37 -2.20 -18.03 -2.52
C LEU A 37 -0.97 -18.36 -1.67
N ALA A 38 -0.14 -19.29 -2.16
CA ALA A 38 1.25 -19.41 -1.72
C ALA A 38 2.11 -18.39 -2.48
N LEU A 39 2.75 -17.48 -1.76
CA LEU A 39 3.64 -16.50 -2.37
C LEU A 39 5.07 -17.04 -2.41
N GLN A 40 5.82 -16.64 -3.45
CA GLN A 40 7.21 -16.98 -3.64
C GLN A 40 8.03 -15.71 -3.76
N ALA A 41 9.08 -15.58 -2.95
CA ALA A 41 10.03 -14.50 -3.11
C ALA A 41 10.90 -14.75 -4.36
N PRO A 42 11.39 -13.70 -5.04
CA PRO A 42 12.43 -13.85 -6.06
C PRO A 42 13.63 -14.63 -5.50
N ALA A 43 14.25 -15.50 -6.31
CA ALA A 43 15.30 -16.41 -5.84
C ALA A 43 16.50 -15.76 -5.13
N ALA A 44 16.76 -14.48 -5.40
CA ALA A 44 17.84 -13.71 -4.77
C ALA A 44 17.45 -13.01 -3.45
N LEU A 45 16.19 -13.14 -3.00
CA LEU A 45 15.66 -12.50 -1.80
C LEU A 45 15.15 -13.54 -0.80
N ASP A 46 15.29 -13.25 0.49
CA ASP A 46 14.80 -14.08 1.58
C ASP A 46 13.29 -13.83 1.79
N PRO A 47 12.42 -14.87 1.72
CA PRO A 47 11.00 -14.75 2.03
C PRO A 47 10.68 -14.10 3.38
N ALA A 48 11.57 -14.22 4.38
CA ALA A 48 11.37 -13.64 5.70
C ALA A 48 11.43 -12.11 5.70
N THR A 49 12.11 -11.50 4.73
CA THR A 49 12.30 -10.05 4.63
C THR A 49 11.74 -9.47 3.33
N THR A 50 11.28 -10.31 2.41
CA THR A 50 10.67 -9.86 1.15
C THR A 50 9.21 -9.50 1.38
N PRO A 51 8.77 -8.29 1.01
CA PRO A 51 7.35 -7.93 1.05
C PRO A 51 6.48 -8.90 0.23
N ALA A 52 5.34 -9.26 0.79
CA ALA A 52 4.30 -10.03 0.13
C ALA A 52 3.63 -9.14 -0.91
N THR A 53 3.71 -9.54 -2.18
CA THR A 53 3.20 -8.76 -3.31
C THR A 53 2.39 -9.62 -4.26
N GLY A 54 1.67 -9.01 -5.20
CA GLY A 54 0.73 -9.72 -6.08
C GLY A 54 -0.59 -10.03 -5.38
N ILE A 55 -0.95 -9.20 -4.39
CA ILE A 55 -2.12 -9.36 -3.52
C ILE A 55 -3.20 -8.42 -4.02
N ASN A 56 -4.42 -8.93 -4.23
CA ASN A 56 -5.57 -8.05 -4.47
C ASN A 56 -6.26 -7.69 -3.15
N TYR A 57 -7.24 -6.80 -3.23
CA TYR A 57 -7.93 -6.31 -2.02
C TYR A 57 -8.63 -7.44 -1.25
N LEU A 58 -9.24 -8.41 -1.95
CA LEU A 58 -9.91 -9.54 -1.28
C LEU A 58 -8.92 -10.43 -0.54
N ASP A 59 -7.79 -10.74 -1.16
CA ASP A 59 -6.71 -11.51 -0.55
C ASP A 59 -6.20 -10.78 0.73
N ALA A 60 -6.07 -9.45 0.68
CA ALA A 60 -5.68 -8.63 1.83
C ALA A 60 -6.70 -8.72 2.98
N GLN A 61 -8.00 -8.75 2.67
CA GLN A 61 -9.06 -8.92 3.67
C GLN A 61 -9.06 -10.32 4.29
N ASP A 62 -8.77 -11.37 3.51
CA ASP A 62 -8.61 -12.73 4.02
C ASP A 62 -7.44 -12.81 5.01
N TYR A 63 -6.29 -12.23 4.65
CA TYR A 63 -5.13 -12.12 5.54
C TYR A 63 -5.47 -11.34 6.80
N LEU A 64 -6.18 -10.21 6.68
CA LEU A 64 -6.57 -9.40 7.83
C LEU A 64 -7.49 -10.16 8.79
N ALA A 65 -8.49 -10.85 8.26
CA ALA A 65 -9.41 -11.66 9.05
C ALA A 65 -8.65 -12.78 9.79
N TRP A 66 -7.72 -13.44 9.11
CA TRP A 66 -6.84 -14.45 9.71
C TRP A 66 -5.94 -13.87 10.80
N PHE A 67 -5.28 -12.75 10.52
CA PHE A 67 -4.34 -12.11 11.43
C PHE A 67 -5.04 -11.68 12.72
N ASN A 68 -6.21 -11.03 12.61
CA ASN A 68 -7.00 -10.59 13.74
C ASN A 68 -7.46 -11.75 14.64
N ARG A 69 -7.83 -12.91 14.08
CA ARG A 69 -8.16 -14.10 14.88
C ARG A 69 -6.98 -14.59 15.72
N ARG A 70 -5.74 -14.34 15.29
CA ARG A 70 -4.52 -14.77 15.99
C ARG A 70 -3.95 -13.75 16.96
N SER A 71 -4.08 -12.47 16.63
CA SER A 71 -3.41 -11.38 17.34
C SER A 71 -4.28 -10.72 18.42
N GLY A 72 -5.52 -11.19 18.60
CA GLY A 72 -6.49 -10.58 19.52
C GLY A 72 -7.25 -9.40 18.92
N GLY A 73 -7.17 -9.21 17.60
CA GLY A 73 -7.98 -8.24 16.86
C GLY A 73 -7.45 -6.80 16.87
N GLY A 74 -8.24 -5.91 16.28
CA GLY A 74 -7.99 -4.47 16.22
C GLY A 74 -7.10 -4.01 15.08
N TYR A 75 -6.59 -4.92 14.24
CA TYR A 75 -5.85 -4.56 13.06
C TYR A 75 -6.78 -4.30 11.88
N ARG A 76 -6.37 -3.38 11.00
CA ARG A 76 -7.05 -3.03 9.75
C ARG A 76 -6.03 -2.55 8.71
N LEU A 77 -6.47 -2.40 7.47
CA LEU A 77 -5.75 -1.57 6.50
C LEU A 77 -5.83 -0.09 6.94
N PRO A 78 -4.80 0.72 6.66
CA PRO A 78 -4.87 2.16 6.87
C PRO A 78 -5.94 2.78 5.98
N SER A 79 -6.49 3.91 6.39
CA SER A 79 -7.25 4.77 5.47
C SER A 79 -6.30 5.46 4.49
N SER A 80 -6.82 5.98 3.38
CA SER A 80 -6.03 6.72 2.40
C SER A 80 -5.42 8.00 3.01
N THR A 81 -6.13 8.62 3.94
CA THR A 81 -5.66 9.78 4.70
C THR A 81 -4.59 9.41 5.71
N GLU A 82 -4.77 8.29 6.44
CA GLU A 82 -3.75 7.78 7.37
C GLU A 82 -2.48 7.39 6.63
N TRP A 83 -2.62 6.74 5.48
CA TRP A 83 -1.49 6.34 4.65
C TRP A 83 -0.67 7.55 4.19
N GLN A 84 -1.34 8.60 3.70
CA GLN A 84 -0.66 9.85 3.35
C GLN A 84 0.01 10.51 4.56
N ALA A 85 -0.65 10.51 5.73
CA ALA A 85 -0.09 11.09 6.93
C ALA A 85 1.21 10.40 7.36
N MET A 86 1.26 9.06 7.30
CA MET A 86 2.45 8.29 7.64
C MET A 86 3.57 8.41 6.60
N ALA A 87 3.23 8.54 5.32
CA ALA A 87 4.21 8.62 4.23
C ALA A 87 4.78 10.02 3.98
N LYS A 88 4.11 11.07 4.46
CA LYS A 88 4.40 12.48 4.12
C LYS A 88 5.87 12.90 4.26
N SER A 89 6.57 12.41 5.29
CA SER A 89 7.93 12.86 5.59
C SER A 89 9.01 12.20 4.72
N VAL A 90 8.67 11.12 4.02
CA VAL A 90 9.62 10.33 3.20
C VAL A 90 9.27 10.31 1.72
N LEU A 91 8.03 10.66 1.35
CA LEU A 91 7.67 10.81 -0.06
C LEU A 91 8.36 12.02 -0.70
N PRO A 92 8.79 11.89 -1.96
CA PRO A 92 9.36 13.02 -2.70
C PRO A 92 8.32 14.14 -2.85
N GLU A 93 8.79 15.38 -2.87
CA GLU A 93 7.91 16.51 -3.20
C GLU A 93 7.36 16.33 -4.62
N ALA A 94 6.05 16.56 -4.76
CA ALA A 94 5.41 16.52 -6.07
C ALA A 94 6.01 17.62 -6.95
N PRO A 95 6.55 17.29 -8.13
CA PRO A 95 7.12 18.30 -9.02
C PRO A 95 6.04 19.27 -9.51
N ASP A 96 6.45 20.52 -9.75
CA ASP A 96 5.55 21.53 -10.32
C ASP A 96 5.01 21.07 -11.68
N PRO A 97 3.71 21.26 -11.95
CA PRO A 97 3.14 20.86 -13.22
C PRO A 97 3.74 21.67 -14.37
N ILE A 98 4.21 20.98 -15.41
CA ILE A 98 4.74 21.60 -16.63
C ILE A 98 3.65 22.40 -17.35
N PHE A 99 2.44 21.86 -17.40
CA PHE A 99 1.28 22.53 -17.96
C PHE A 99 0.41 23.11 -16.85
N THR A 100 0.16 24.42 -16.90
CA THR A 100 -0.66 25.15 -15.92
C THR A 100 -2.11 25.35 -16.37
N ASP A 101 -2.41 25.14 -17.66
CA ASP A 101 -3.79 25.10 -18.16
C ASP A 101 -4.55 23.94 -17.48
N PRO A 102 -5.70 24.20 -16.81
CA PRO A 102 -6.48 23.15 -16.14
C PRO A 102 -6.84 21.96 -17.04
N ASN A 103 -7.06 22.18 -18.33
CA ASN A 103 -7.42 21.13 -19.30
C ASN A 103 -6.23 20.27 -19.75
N LEU A 104 -4.99 20.74 -19.52
CA LEU A 104 -3.76 20.06 -19.92
C LEU A 104 -2.87 19.69 -18.72
N ARG A 105 -3.21 20.13 -17.51
CA ARG A 105 -2.42 19.89 -16.30
C ARG A 105 -2.13 18.40 -16.09
N TRP A 106 -3.11 17.53 -16.40
CA TRP A 106 -2.98 16.07 -16.34
C TRP A 106 -1.84 15.54 -17.22
N ALA A 107 -1.53 16.20 -18.35
CA ALA A 107 -0.48 15.78 -19.26
C ALA A 107 0.93 15.96 -18.66
N SER A 108 1.07 16.81 -17.63
CA SER A 108 2.34 16.99 -16.92
C SER A 108 2.82 15.68 -16.30
N ALA A 109 1.89 14.79 -15.92
CA ALA A 109 2.21 13.49 -15.32
C ALA A 109 3.03 12.58 -16.25
N TYR A 110 2.90 12.72 -17.57
CA TYR A 110 3.66 11.92 -18.55
C TYR A 110 5.08 12.45 -18.79
N LEU A 111 5.34 13.71 -18.45
CA LEU A 111 6.63 14.35 -18.66
C LEU A 111 7.45 14.46 -17.38
N LEU A 112 6.78 14.42 -16.23
CA LEU A 112 7.38 14.44 -14.90
C LEU A 112 7.63 13.03 -14.35
N GLU A 113 7.57 12.00 -15.20
CA GLU A 113 7.75 10.60 -14.80
C GLU A 113 9.01 10.46 -13.93
N THR A 114 8.78 10.07 -12.68
CA THR A 114 9.83 9.82 -11.70
C THR A 114 10.51 8.49 -12.00
N ASN A 115 11.83 8.44 -11.86
CA ASN A 115 12.63 7.20 -11.88
C ASN A 115 12.43 6.40 -10.59
N ALA A 116 11.18 6.19 -10.18
CA ALA A 116 10.91 5.53 -8.94
C ALA A 116 11.37 4.06 -8.99
N PRO A 117 11.91 3.54 -7.87
CA PRO A 117 12.45 2.20 -7.84
C PRO A 117 11.34 1.16 -8.05
N ARG A 118 11.27 0.56 -9.24
CA ARG A 118 10.25 -0.47 -9.55
C ARG A 118 10.64 -1.90 -9.16
N ARG A 119 11.90 -2.13 -8.82
CA ARG A 119 12.38 -3.47 -8.47
C ARG A 119 12.05 -3.76 -7.02
N LEU A 120 11.35 -4.87 -6.77
CA LEU A 120 11.12 -5.38 -5.42
C LEU A 120 12.45 -5.56 -4.67
N ARG A 121 12.49 -5.05 -3.44
CA ARG A 121 13.62 -5.15 -2.52
C ARG A 121 13.16 -5.84 -1.22
N ALA A 122 14.12 -6.32 -0.44
CA ALA A 122 13.84 -6.69 0.94
C ALA A 122 13.47 -5.45 1.76
N GLN A 123 12.70 -5.64 2.83
CA GLN A 123 12.33 -4.60 3.77
C GLN A 123 13.56 -3.88 4.33
N GLY A 124 13.43 -2.59 4.61
CA GLY A 124 14.48 -1.68 5.07
C GLY A 124 15.43 -1.20 3.97
N ALA A 125 15.01 -1.28 2.70
CA ALA A 125 15.82 -0.84 1.57
C ALA A 125 15.64 0.64 1.24
N PHE A 126 14.61 1.28 1.79
CA PHE A 126 14.29 2.68 1.53
C PHE A 126 14.21 3.50 2.82
N SER A 127 13.61 4.68 2.74
CA SER A 127 13.60 5.65 3.83
C SER A 127 12.84 5.12 5.05
N THR A 128 13.14 5.70 6.21
CA THR A 128 12.42 5.41 7.47
C THR A 128 11.97 6.73 8.09
N THR A 129 10.70 6.82 8.46
CA THR A 129 10.12 8.00 9.13
C THR A 129 10.67 8.16 10.55
N ALA A 130 10.42 9.31 11.18
CA ALA A 130 10.81 9.55 12.57
C ALA A 130 10.16 8.56 13.55
N GLU A 131 8.93 8.14 13.27
CA GLU A 131 8.17 7.15 14.03
C GLU A 131 8.69 5.71 13.82
N GLY A 132 9.60 5.51 12.88
CA GLY A 132 10.25 4.24 12.60
C GLY A 132 9.51 3.37 11.60
N ILE A 133 8.70 3.96 10.70
CA ILE A 133 8.00 3.26 9.61
C ILE A 133 8.91 3.29 8.39
N ALA A 134 9.21 2.14 7.81
CA ALA A 134 10.13 2.03 6.68
C ALA A 134 9.40 1.69 5.38
N ASP A 135 10.06 2.00 4.26
CA ASP A 135 9.72 1.57 2.90
C ASP A 135 8.46 2.19 2.28
N LEU A 136 7.96 3.28 2.85
CA LEU A 136 6.80 4.00 2.31
C LEU A 136 7.10 4.70 0.96
N ASP A 137 8.37 4.93 0.64
CA ASP A 137 8.86 5.57 -0.60
C ASP A 137 9.32 4.56 -1.68
N GLY A 138 9.02 3.27 -1.52
CA GLY A 138 9.13 2.28 -2.58
C GLY A 138 9.39 0.86 -2.08
N SER A 139 9.37 -0.17 -2.91
CA SER A 139 8.76 -0.25 -4.25
C SER A 139 7.33 -0.80 -4.19
N VAL A 140 6.83 -1.06 -2.99
CA VAL A 140 5.53 -1.69 -2.76
C VAL A 140 4.48 -0.60 -2.60
N TRP A 141 3.37 -0.81 -3.28
CA TRP A 141 2.16 -0.04 -3.12
C TRP A 141 1.22 -0.78 -2.18
N GLU A 142 0.65 -0.08 -1.23
CA GLU A 142 -0.09 -0.66 -0.11
C GLU A 142 -1.58 -0.39 -0.24
N TRP A 143 -2.41 -1.44 -0.11
CA TRP A 143 -3.87 -1.29 -0.06
C TRP A 143 -4.33 -0.45 1.12
N THR A 144 -5.27 0.47 0.88
CA THR A 144 -5.97 1.25 1.92
C THR A 144 -7.45 0.86 1.97
N SER A 145 -8.15 1.26 3.02
CA SER A 145 -9.57 0.91 3.22
C SER A 145 -10.56 1.75 2.40
N ASP A 146 -10.09 2.83 1.76
CA ASP A 146 -10.96 3.87 1.23
C ASP A 146 -11.47 3.48 -0.15
N CYS A 147 -12.79 3.45 -0.29
CA CYS A 147 -13.44 3.19 -1.56
C CYS A 147 -13.34 4.40 -2.49
N VAL A 148 -13.06 4.13 -3.76
CA VAL A 148 -13.10 5.14 -4.84
C VAL A 148 -14.56 5.33 -5.23
N GLN A 149 -15.29 6.20 -4.51
CA GLN A 149 -16.69 6.49 -4.80
C GLN A 149 -16.90 7.84 -5.47
N GLY A 150 -17.85 7.87 -6.41
CA GLY A 150 -18.63 9.07 -6.73
C GLY A 150 -19.89 9.14 -5.86
N PRO A 151 -20.64 10.25 -5.86
CA PRO A 151 -21.71 10.54 -4.89
C PRO A 151 -22.87 9.51 -4.81
N ASP A 152 -23.03 8.61 -5.80
CA ASP A 152 -24.23 7.77 -5.97
C ASP A 152 -23.99 6.24 -5.88
N VAL A 153 -22.83 5.78 -5.37
CA VAL A 153 -22.52 4.35 -5.24
C VAL A 153 -22.61 3.90 -3.79
N ALA A 154 -23.41 2.87 -3.51
CA ALA A 154 -23.56 2.32 -2.16
C ALA A 154 -22.23 1.75 -1.64
N PRO A 155 -21.88 1.96 -0.35
CA PRO A 155 -20.64 1.46 0.28
C PRO A 155 -20.34 -0.02 0.11
N ASP A 156 -21.37 -0.86 0.00
CA ASP A 156 -21.28 -2.31 -0.15
C ASP A 156 -20.92 -2.78 -1.58
N ARG A 157 -20.84 -1.85 -2.55
CA ARG A 157 -20.57 -2.13 -3.96
C ARG A 157 -19.23 -1.56 -4.45
N CYS A 158 -18.27 -1.45 -3.55
CA CYS A 158 -16.98 -0.85 -3.89
C CYS A 158 -16.20 -1.65 -4.94
N ALA A 159 -16.03 -1.08 -6.14
CA ALA A 159 -15.33 -1.73 -7.25
C ALA A 159 -13.85 -1.33 -7.36
N ALA A 160 -13.40 -0.33 -6.60
CA ALA A 160 -12.02 0.13 -6.58
C ALA A 160 -11.67 0.79 -5.24
N PHE A 161 -10.45 0.58 -4.78
CA PHE A 161 -9.93 1.16 -3.54
C PHE A 161 -8.68 1.98 -3.86
N TYR A 162 -8.36 2.92 -2.99
CA TYR A 162 -7.09 3.62 -3.08
C TYR A 162 -5.94 2.70 -2.64
N VAL A 163 -4.82 2.81 -3.33
CA VAL A 163 -3.53 2.27 -2.92
C VAL A 163 -2.56 3.42 -2.73
N GLY A 164 -1.69 3.32 -1.73
CA GLY A 164 -0.63 4.29 -1.48
C GLY A 164 0.72 3.81 -2.00
N GLY A 165 1.51 4.72 -2.53
CA GLY A 165 2.88 4.52 -2.99
C GLY A 165 3.49 5.88 -3.32
N GLU A 166 4.07 6.04 -4.51
CA GLU A 166 4.55 7.36 -4.97
C GLU A 166 3.47 8.45 -4.89
N HIS A 167 2.22 8.05 -5.09
CA HIS A 167 1.03 8.87 -4.92
C HIS A 167 -0.15 7.95 -4.53
N LEU A 168 -1.32 8.51 -4.23
CA LEU A 168 -2.52 7.69 -4.16
C LEU A 168 -3.01 7.36 -5.57
N ALA A 169 -3.29 6.09 -5.82
CA ALA A 169 -3.89 5.65 -7.08
C ALA A 169 -5.14 4.81 -6.81
N PRO A 170 -6.23 5.00 -7.60
CA PRO A 170 -7.38 4.10 -7.54
C PRO A 170 -7.04 2.79 -8.28
N LEU A 171 -7.30 1.64 -7.65
CA LEU A 171 -7.18 0.33 -8.29
C LEU A 171 -8.42 -0.52 -8.05
N SER A 172 -8.82 -1.26 -9.08
CA SER A 172 -9.90 -2.24 -8.94
C SER A 172 -9.52 -3.32 -7.94
N TYR A 173 -10.47 -3.70 -7.09
CA TYR A 173 -10.28 -4.65 -5.98
C TYR A 173 -9.78 -6.05 -6.41
N LEU A 174 -9.87 -6.39 -7.70
CA LEU A 174 -9.42 -7.66 -8.27
C LEU A 174 -7.98 -7.65 -8.78
N VAL A 175 -7.37 -6.47 -8.96
CA VAL A 175 -6.04 -6.33 -9.55
C VAL A 175 -4.98 -6.88 -8.60
N ARG A 176 -4.07 -7.71 -9.13
CA ARG A 176 -2.88 -8.22 -8.43
C ARG A 176 -1.58 -7.66 -9.02
N ASP A 177 -1.56 -7.47 -10.34
CA ASP A 177 -0.42 -6.94 -11.09
C ASP A 177 -0.89 -5.74 -11.93
N PRO A 178 -0.71 -4.50 -11.43
CA PRO A 178 -1.10 -3.27 -12.12
C PRO A 178 -0.32 -3.05 -13.42
N ALA A 179 0.92 -3.55 -13.49
CA ALA A 179 1.78 -3.37 -14.65
C ALA A 179 1.26 -4.11 -15.89
N ARG A 180 0.38 -5.11 -15.72
CA ARG A 180 -0.26 -5.85 -16.83
C ARG A 180 -1.62 -5.30 -17.24
N GLY A 181 -2.21 -4.38 -16.46
CA GLY A 181 -3.58 -3.88 -16.66
C GLY A 181 -3.70 -2.62 -17.52
N GLY A 182 -2.59 -1.93 -17.79
CA GLY A 182 -2.57 -0.60 -18.40
C GLY A 182 -3.07 0.49 -17.43
N CYS A 183 -2.40 1.63 -17.40
CA CYS A 183 -2.85 2.80 -16.64
C CYS A 183 -3.43 3.85 -17.57
N ALA A 184 -4.58 4.42 -17.19
CA ALA A 184 -5.17 5.53 -17.91
C ALA A 184 -4.29 6.81 -17.84
N THR A 185 -3.50 6.97 -16.76
CA THR A 185 -2.57 8.08 -16.54
C THR A 185 -1.37 7.64 -15.68
N GLY A 186 -0.17 8.10 -16.01
CA GLY A 186 1.05 7.89 -15.21
C GLY A 186 1.62 6.47 -15.23
N THR A 187 2.66 6.25 -14.42
CA THR A 187 3.33 4.95 -14.27
C THR A 187 2.48 3.99 -13.43
N PRO A 188 2.23 2.75 -13.90
CA PRO A 188 1.49 1.77 -13.12
C PRO A 188 2.20 1.42 -11.79
N PRO A 189 1.44 1.27 -10.69
CA PRO A 189 1.96 0.73 -9.44
C PRO A 189 2.74 -0.57 -9.68
N ALA A 190 3.95 -0.69 -9.11
CA ALA A 190 4.88 -1.77 -9.45
C ALA A 190 4.57 -3.10 -8.75
N HIS A 191 4.21 -3.06 -7.45
CA HIS A 191 3.93 -4.23 -6.63
C HIS A 191 2.80 -3.93 -5.66
N LEU A 192 1.75 -4.76 -5.59
CA LEU A 192 0.66 -4.57 -4.63
C LEU A 192 0.84 -5.47 -3.41
N GLY A 193 1.00 -4.85 -2.25
CA GLY A 193 1.10 -5.47 -0.94
C GLY A 193 0.19 -4.80 0.09
N LEU A 194 0.52 -4.96 1.37
CA LEU A 194 -0.26 -4.40 2.47
C LEU A 194 0.59 -4.18 3.71
N ARG A 195 0.13 -3.24 4.52
CA ARG A 195 0.62 -2.95 5.86
C ARG A 195 -0.57 -2.85 6.80
N LEU A 196 -0.41 -3.36 8.02
CA LEU A 196 -1.47 -3.29 9.03
C LEU A 196 -1.28 -2.13 9.98
N VAL A 197 -2.39 -1.52 10.37
CA VAL A 197 -2.48 -0.50 11.41
C VAL A 197 -3.49 -0.91 12.47
N ARG A 198 -3.41 -0.30 13.66
CA ARG A 198 -4.32 -0.50 14.77
C ARG A 198 -4.47 0.80 15.56
N ASP A 199 -5.70 1.15 15.90
CA ASP A 199 -6.01 2.27 16.79
C ASP A 199 -5.56 1.97 18.24
N LEU A 200 -5.06 3.00 18.93
CA LEU A 200 -4.60 2.94 20.33
C LEU A 200 -5.59 3.54 21.32
#